data_AF-A0A951X0X4-F1
#
_entry.id   AF-A0A951X0X4-F1
#
_cell.length_a   1.000
_cell.length_b   1.000
_cell.length_c   1.000
_cell.angle_alpha   90.00
_cell.angle_beta   90.00
_cell.angle_gamma   90.00
#
_symmetry.space_group_name_H-M   'P 1'
#
loop_
_entity.id
_entity.type
_entity.pdbx_description
1 polymer ?
#
loop_
_entity_poly.entity_id
_entity_poly.type
_entity_poly.pdbx_seq_one_letter_code
_entity_poly.pdbx_strand_id
1 'polypeptide(L)' 'EGVLTSVADANIGSIFGWGFPPFKGGTLQFINDFGVARFVERCRALAALYGPRFEPPALLIEAGSSNKEFW' A
#
# COMPACT_ATOMS: atom_id res chain seq x y z
N GLU A 1 8.22 5.28 -9.32
CA GLU A 1 9.54 5.77 -8.87
C GLU A 1 10.60 4.69 -8.62
N GLY A 2 10.38 3.39 -8.81
CA GLY A 2 11.49 2.41 -8.84
C GLY A 2 12.36 2.31 -7.57
N VAL A 3 11.95 2.93 -6.46
CA VAL A 3 12.72 3.00 -5.20
C VAL A 3 12.69 1.67 -4.45
N LEU A 4 11.64 0.87 -4.64
CA LEU A 4 11.54 -0.49 -4.12
C LEU A 4 11.79 -1.48 -5.25
N THR A 5 12.84 -2.29 -5.10
CA THR A 5 13.29 -3.29 -6.09
C THR A 5 12.55 -4.61 -5.98
N SER A 6 11.95 -4.91 -4.82
CA SER A 6 11.10 -6.08 -4.63
C SER A 6 10.04 -5.86 -3.54
N VAL A 7 8.95 -6.62 -3.60
CA VAL A 7 7.87 -6.62 -2.58
C VAL A 7 8.40 -7.10 -1.21
N ALA A 8 9.34 -8.04 -1.21
CA ALA A 8 10.01 -8.52 -0.01
C ALA A 8 10.81 -7.41 0.69
N ASP A 9 11.58 -6.61 -0.06
CA ASP A 9 12.37 -5.51 0.52
C ASP A 9 11.48 -4.43 1.15
N ALA A 10 10.33 -4.14 0.53
CA ALA A 10 9.36 -3.19 1.07
C ALA A 10 8.77 -3.69 2.41
N ASN A 11 8.38 -4.96 2.47
CA ASN A 11 7.80 -5.55 3.67
C ASN A 11 8.82 -5.66 4.80
N ILE A 12 10.01 -6.21 4.53
CA ILE A 12 11.11 -6.32 5.50
C ILE A 12 11.56 -4.93 5.96
N GLY A 13 11.76 -4.01 5.02
CA GLY A 13 12.15 -2.63 5.31
C GLY A 13 11.12 -1.89 6.17
N SER A 14 9.82 -2.13 5.96
CA SER A 14 8.78 -1.54 6.79
C SER A 14 8.78 -2.09 8.23
N ILE A 15 9.01 -3.39 8.40
CA ILE A 15 9.03 -4.03 9.72
C ILE A 15 10.27 -3.58 10.51
N PHE A 16 11.45 -3.66 9.90
CA PHE A 16 12.72 -3.38 10.59
C PHE A 16 13.15 -1.91 10.57
N GLY A 17 12.63 -1.10 9.64
CA GLY A 17 13.01 0.30 9.49
C GLY A 17 12.28 1.24 10.45
N TRP A 18 10.94 1.16 10.50
CA TRP A 18 10.12 2.04 11.37
C TRP A 18 9.20 1.28 12.34
N GLY A 19 9.33 -0.05 12.42
CA GLY A 19 8.56 -0.88 13.36
C GLY A 19 7.14 -1.23 12.91
N PHE A 20 6.89 -1.46 11.61
CA PHE A 20 5.56 -1.86 11.14
C PHE A 20 5.17 -3.20 11.79
N PRO A 21 3.89 -3.40 12.17
CA PRO A 21 3.48 -4.61 12.88
C PRO A 21 3.84 -5.90 12.12
N PRO A 22 4.71 -6.76 12.69
CA PRO A 22 5.24 -7.93 11.98
C PRO A 22 4.18 -9.00 11.70
N PHE A 23 3.15 -9.10 12.55
CA PHE A 23 2.04 -10.05 12.35
C PHE A 23 1.17 -9.73 11.12
N LYS A 24 1.30 -8.52 10.55
CA LYS A 24 0.65 -8.12 9.28
C LYS A 24 1.52 -8.37 8.05
N GLY A 25 2.74 -8.89 8.21
CA GLY A 25 3.62 -9.25 7.10
C GLY A 25 4.27 -8.06 6.37
N GLY A 26 4.12 -6.83 6.87
CA GLY A 26 4.66 -5.61 6.25
C GLY A 26 3.59 -4.79 5.53
N THR A 27 3.99 -3.64 4.97
CA THR A 27 3.06 -2.65 4.39
C THR A 27 2.35 -3.14 3.14
N LEU A 28 3.03 -3.85 2.23
CA LEU A 28 2.40 -4.36 1.01
C LEU A 28 1.50 -5.55 1.29
N GLN A 29 1.90 -6.44 2.22
CA GLN A 29 1.02 -7.53 2.64
C GLN A 29 -0.22 -7.02 3.38
N PHE A 30 -0.09 -5.96 4.18
CA PHE A 30 -1.24 -5.30 4.77
C PHE A 30 -2.22 -4.76 3.71
N ILE A 31 -1.72 -4.22 2.59
CA ILE A 31 -2.58 -3.72 1.49
C ILE A 31 -3.30 -4.89 0.81
N ASN A 32 -2.64 -6.03 0.61
CA ASN A 32 -3.27 -7.23 0.07
C ASN A 32 -4.39 -7.74 0.99
N ASP A 33 -4.10 -7.91 2.28
CA ASP A 33 -5.06 -8.38 3.31
C ASP A 33 -6.26 -7.42 3.46
N PHE A 34 -6.02 -6.10 3.36
CA PHE A 34 -7.08 -5.10 3.37
C PHE A 34 -7.93 -5.09 2.08
N GLY A 35 -7.34 -5.54 0.97
CA GLY A 35 -7.87 -5.44 -0.38
C GLY A 35 -7.49 -4.14 -1.06
N VAL A 36 -6.77 -4.24 -2.18
CA VAL A 36 -6.21 -3.09 -2.91
C VAL A 36 -7.29 -2.07 -3.32
N ALA A 37 -8.44 -2.53 -3.81
CA ALA A 37 -9.54 -1.64 -4.20
C ALA A 37 -10.10 -0.85 -3.01
N ARG A 38 -10.34 -1.52 -1.88
CA ARG A 38 -10.82 -0.89 -0.64
C ARG A 38 -9.79 0.09 -0.07
N PHE A 39 -8.50 -0.22 -0.21
CA PHE A 39 -7.42 0.67 0.19
C PHE A 39 -7.43 1.96 -0.63
N VAL A 40 -7.58 1.87 -1.96
CA VAL A 40 -7.69 3.03 -2.86
C VAL A 40 -8.90 3.90 -2.51
N GLU A 41 -10.07 3.31 -2.25
CA GLU A 41 -11.25 4.06 -1.81
C GLU A 41 -11.00 4.80 -0.49
N ARG A 42 -10.34 4.14 0.47
CA ARG A 42 -10.00 4.76 1.75
C ARG A 42 -9.00 5.91 1.58
N CYS A 43 -8.00 5.76 0.71
CA CYS A 43 -7.07 6.82 0.35
C CYS A 43 -7.80 8.04 -0.23
N ARG A 44 -8.72 7.83 -1.18
CA ARG A 44 -9.54 8.92 -1.74
C ARG A 44 -10.41 9.62 -0.69
N ALA A 45 -11.02 8.85 0.22
CA ALA A 45 -11.80 9.42 1.32
C ALA A 45 -10.92 10.28 2.24
N LEU A 46 -9.69 9.85 2.53
CA LEU A 46 -8.73 10.64 3.30
C LEU A 46 -8.21 11.85 2.51
N ALA A 47 -8.04 11.74 1.20
CA ALA A 47 -7.62 12.85 0.35
C ALA A 47 -8.67 13.96 0.31
N ALA A 48 -9.95 13.59 0.27
CA ALA A 48 -11.06 14.55 0.36
C ALA A 48 -11.10 15.30 1.70
N LEU A 49 -10.70 14.65 2.79
CA LEU A 49 -10.76 15.22 4.15
C LEU A 49 -9.49 15.99 4.55
N TYR A 50 -8.33 15.50 4.15
CA TYR A 50 -7.02 15.97 4.64
C TYR A 50 -6.11 16.49 3.52
N GLY A 51 -6.58 16.49 2.28
CA GLY A 51 -5.89 17.05 1.12
C GLY A 51 -5.05 16.05 0.32
N PRO A 52 -4.36 16.53 -0.72
CA PRO A 52 -3.82 15.71 -1.81
C PRO A 52 -2.71 14.74 -1.40
N ARG A 53 -2.15 14.86 -0.18
CA ARG A 53 -1.10 13.97 0.32
C ARG A 53 -1.57 12.51 0.51
N PHE A 54 -2.88 12.30 0.59
CA PHE A 54 -3.49 10.97 0.70
C PHE A 54 -3.99 10.41 -0.63
N GLU A 55 -3.78 11.12 -1.76
CA GLU A 55 -4.16 10.59 -3.07
C GLU A 55 -3.38 9.28 -3.34
N PRO A 56 -4.09 8.19 -3.70
CA PRO A 56 -3.42 6.94 -3.99
C PRO A 56 -2.58 7.10 -5.26
N PRO A 57 -1.33 6.60 -5.27
CA PRO A 57 -0.50 6.59 -6.46
C PRO A 57 -1.15 5.77 -7.59
N ALA A 58 -0.88 6.16 -8.84
CA ALA A 58 -1.44 5.52 -10.03
C ALA A 58 -1.27 3.99 -10.04
N LEU A 59 -0.14 3.49 -9.52
CA LEU A 59 0.19 2.07 -9.42
C LEU A 59 -0.80 1.30 -8.52
N LEU A 60 -1.27 1.92 -7.43
CA LEU A 60 -2.31 1.33 -6.57
C LEU A 60 -3.70 1.40 -7.21
N ILE A 61 -3.99 2.45 -7.98
CA ILE A 61 -5.26 2.60 -8.70
C ILE A 61 -5.38 1.52 -9.79
N GLU A 62 -4.31 1.29 -10.57
CA GLU A 62 -4.25 0.25 -11.59
C GLU A 62 -4.35 -1.16 -10.98
N ALA A 63 -3.64 -1.41 -9.87
CA ALA A 63 -3.71 -2.67 -9.14
C ALA A 63 -5.10 -2.92 -8.55
N GLY A 64 -5.75 -1.90 -8.01
CA GLY A 64 -7.12 -1.97 -7.48
C GLY A 64 -8.16 -2.24 -8.56
N SER A 65 -7.97 -1.70 -9.76
CA SER A 65 -8.86 -1.94 -10.91
C SER A 65 -8.69 -3.35 -11.50
N SER A 66 -7.49 -3.93 -11.37
CA SER A 66 -7.15 -5.26 -11.90
C SER A 66 -7.26 -6.39 -10.88
N ASN A 67 -7.68 -6.08 -9.64
CA ASN A 67 -7.62 -6.97 -8.46
C ASN A 67 -6.28 -7.71 -8.34
N LYS A 68 -5.19 -7.01 -8.67
CA LYS A 68 -3.84 -7.58 -8.73
C LYS A 68 -3.20 -7.46 -7.36
N GLU A 69 -2.85 -8.60 -6.77
CA GLU A 69 -2.12 -8.66 -5.51
C GLU A 69 -0.63 -8.39 -5.72
N PHE A 70 0.02 -7.78 -4.72
CA PHE A 70 1.45 -7.53 -4.71
C PHE A 70 2.18 -8.77 -4.15
N TRP A 71 2.97 -9.45 -4.98
CA TRP A 71 3.79 -10.62 -4.63
C TRP A 71 5.27 -10.36 -4.85
#